data_AF-A0A2P8KP09-F1
#
_entry.id   AF-A0A2P8KP09-F1
#
_cell.length_a   1.000
_cell.length_b   1.000
_cell.length_c   1.000
_cell.angle_alpha   90.00
_cell.angle_beta   90.00
_cell.angle_gamma   90.00
#
_symmetry.space_group_name_H-M   'P 1'
#
loop_
_entity.id
_entity.type
_entity.pdbx_description
1 polymer ?
#
loop_
_entity_poly.entity_id
_entity_poly.type
_entity_poly.pdbx_seq_one_letter_code
_entity_poly.pdbx_strand_id
1 'polypeptide(L)'
;MTLMQWYPFKASPSAELLRAYADDVNAQVKQSIEAYRYDSEEEDVETDDYPPQVKTVRHHRGLDDESWDLHDVFEDYFPNLQRASAVITLFAFFERELEDLCNLIQSIEGYGMNVRDVHGSGIERAVTYLEKVCGIDTYRGSKEWAEVKAIQLVRGTLAHGGRADLEQHKKLKDAIDASEHLSYSDELKVAPDYAGYVIAAFSRYFAVLHRSIKEVYQAKLAARPKRPLVAALGKP
;
A
#
# COMPACT_ATOMS: atom_id res chain seq x y z
N MET A 1 -24.81 -0.80 -1.87
CA MET A 1 -23.77 -0.06 -2.62
C MET A 1 -23.85 -0.48 -4.07
N THR A 2 -23.86 0.46 -5.02
CA THR A 2 -23.79 0.16 -6.47
C THR A 2 -22.36 0.28 -6.99
N LEU A 3 -22.08 -0.23 -8.20
CA LEU A 3 -20.76 -0.08 -8.84
C LEU A 3 -20.38 1.38 -9.07
N MET A 4 -21.36 2.22 -9.43
CA MET A 4 -21.13 3.66 -9.62
C MET A 4 -20.78 4.37 -8.32
N GLN A 5 -21.16 3.79 -7.18
CA GLN A 5 -20.88 4.31 -5.84
C GLN A 5 -19.56 3.76 -5.26
N TRP A 6 -19.00 2.67 -5.78
CA TRP A 6 -17.80 2.03 -5.20
C TRP A 6 -16.63 3.02 -5.08
N TYR A 7 -16.25 3.71 -6.15
CA TYR A 7 -15.15 4.65 -6.09
C TYR A 7 -15.42 5.87 -5.18
N PRO A 8 -16.50 6.67 -5.40
CA PRO A 8 -16.70 7.90 -4.64
C PRO A 8 -17.12 7.68 -3.17
N PHE A 9 -17.72 6.54 -2.82
CA PHE A 9 -18.24 6.30 -1.47
C PHE A 9 -17.50 5.19 -0.71
N LYS A 10 -16.56 4.47 -1.33
CA LYS A 10 -15.72 3.47 -0.66
C LYS A 10 -14.24 3.69 -0.93
N ALA A 11 -13.78 3.53 -2.17
CA ALA A 11 -12.34 3.54 -2.45
C ALA A 11 -11.67 4.90 -2.16
N SER A 12 -12.31 6.01 -2.56
CA SER A 12 -11.77 7.36 -2.33
C SER A 12 -11.77 7.75 -0.85
N PRO A 13 -12.88 7.62 -0.09
CA PRO A 13 -12.86 7.90 1.35
C PRO A 13 -11.88 7.01 2.12
N SER A 14 -11.73 5.74 1.75
CA SER A 14 -10.73 4.89 2.40
C SER A 14 -9.29 5.35 2.12
N ALA A 15 -9.01 5.90 0.93
CA ALA A 15 -7.70 6.49 0.63
C ALA A 15 -7.41 7.73 1.51
N GLU A 16 -8.44 8.49 1.90
CA GLU A 16 -8.33 9.61 2.85
C GLU A 16 -8.02 9.10 4.28
N LEU A 17 -8.67 8.02 4.72
CA LEU A 17 -8.35 7.38 6.00
C LEU A 17 -6.92 6.84 6.03
N LEU A 18 -6.48 6.23 4.94
CA LEU A 18 -5.11 5.76 4.80
C LEU A 18 -4.09 6.91 4.77
N ARG A 19 -4.47 8.06 4.24
CA ARG A 19 -3.64 9.28 4.29
C ARG A 19 -3.42 9.70 5.73
N ALA A 20 -4.51 9.83 6.50
CA ALA A 20 -4.42 10.16 7.92
C ALA A 20 -3.54 9.15 8.68
N TYR A 21 -3.71 7.85 8.42
CA TYR A 21 -2.84 6.82 9.00
C TYR A 21 -1.36 7.00 8.63
N ALA A 22 -1.04 7.28 7.36
CA ALA A 22 0.33 7.51 6.93
C ALA A 22 0.95 8.76 7.58
N ASP A 23 0.15 9.82 7.72
CA ASP A 23 0.56 11.05 8.39
C ASP A 23 0.83 10.80 9.88
N ASP A 24 -0.03 10.03 10.55
CA ASP A 24 0.15 9.63 11.96
C ASP A 24 1.42 8.79 12.16
N VAL A 25 1.72 7.85 11.25
CA VAL A 25 2.96 7.06 11.31
C VAL A 25 4.18 7.98 11.19
N ASN A 26 4.16 8.92 10.24
CA ASN A 26 5.26 9.86 10.07
C ASN A 26 5.42 10.80 11.27
N ALA A 27 4.31 11.25 11.87
CA ALA A 27 4.33 12.05 13.09
C ALA A 27 4.96 11.26 14.26
N GLN A 28 4.58 9.99 14.42
CA GLN A 28 5.16 9.10 15.44
C GLN A 28 6.65 8.85 15.21
N VAL A 29 7.08 8.63 13.97
CA VAL A 29 8.50 8.50 13.61
C VAL A 29 9.27 9.74 14.03
N LYS A 30 8.77 10.93 13.65
CA LYS A 30 9.39 12.21 13.99
C LYS A 30 9.48 12.40 15.51
N GLN A 31 8.38 12.15 16.22
CA GLN A 31 8.33 12.25 17.67
C GLN A 31 9.31 11.28 18.35
N SER A 32 9.45 10.06 17.83
CA SER A 32 10.40 9.07 18.38
C SER A 32 11.86 9.51 18.17
N ILE A 33 12.18 10.12 17.04
CA ILE A 33 13.52 10.68 16.78
C ILE A 33 13.80 11.87 17.70
N GLU A 34 12.82 12.77 17.86
CA GLU A 34 12.97 13.94 18.76
C GLU A 34 13.13 13.50 20.21
N ALA A 35 12.34 12.53 20.68
CA ALA A 35 12.49 11.97 22.03
C ALA A 35 13.88 11.35 22.24
N TYR A 36 14.43 10.65 21.24
CA TYR A 36 15.80 10.12 21.33
C TYR A 36 16.84 11.26 21.46
N ARG A 37 16.67 12.34 20.71
CA ARG A 37 17.64 13.45 20.68
C ARG A 37 17.62 14.32 21.93
N TYR A 38 16.51 14.40 22.64
CA TYR A 38 16.33 15.34 23.76
C TYR A 38 16.06 14.69 25.12
N ASP A 39 15.55 13.46 25.14
CA ASP A 39 15.12 12.76 26.36
C ASP A 39 15.94 11.47 26.59
N SER A 40 17.21 11.43 26.17
CA SER A 40 18.12 10.35 26.54
C SER A 40 18.68 10.56 27.95
N GLU A 41 18.74 9.49 28.74
CA GLU A 41 19.31 9.50 30.09
C GLU A 41 20.79 9.09 30.02
N GLU A 42 21.63 9.63 30.90
CA GLU A 42 23.04 9.25 31.02
C GLU A 42 23.30 8.77 32.45
N GLU A 43 23.96 7.62 32.58
CA GLU A 43 24.31 6.97 33.85
C GLU A 43 25.82 6.69 33.89
N ASP A 44 26.47 7.02 35.00
CA ASP A 44 27.88 6.68 35.22
C ASP A 44 27.97 5.28 35.84
N VAL A 45 28.61 4.35 35.12
CA VAL A 45 28.76 2.94 35.49
C VAL A 45 30.23 2.62 35.74
N GLU A 46 30.53 1.94 36.85
CA GLU A 46 31.86 1.42 37.13
C GLU A 46 32.14 0.16 36.31
N THR A 47 33.28 0.13 35.60
CA THR A 47 33.72 -1.03 34.82
C THR A 47 34.30 -2.12 35.73
N ASP A 48 34.17 -3.38 35.33
CA ASP A 48 34.80 -4.53 36.01
C ASP A 48 36.35 -4.60 35.87
N ASP A 49 36.99 -3.60 35.23
CA ASP A 49 38.45 -3.50 35.09
C ASP A 49 39.18 -3.25 36.42
N TYR A 50 40.48 -3.59 36.49
CA TYR A 50 41.36 -3.23 37.61
C TYR A 50 42.52 -2.32 37.15
N PRO A 51 42.59 -1.06 37.61
CA PRO A 51 41.66 -0.39 38.53
C PRO A 51 40.29 -0.10 37.89
N PRO A 52 39.21 0.02 38.68
CA PRO A 52 37.89 0.37 38.16
C PRO A 52 37.94 1.72 37.47
N GLN A 53 37.30 1.80 36.29
CA GLN A 53 37.11 3.02 35.54
C GLN A 53 35.63 3.39 35.61
N VAL A 54 35.31 4.69 35.52
CA VAL A 54 33.93 5.15 35.39
C VAL A 54 33.69 5.45 33.92
N LYS A 55 32.64 4.85 33.36
CA LYS A 55 32.16 5.11 32.00
C LYS A 55 30.75 5.66 32.05
N THR A 56 30.49 6.72 31.29
CA THR A 56 29.14 7.22 31.08
C THR A 56 28.46 6.39 29.99
N VAL A 57 27.29 5.86 30.30
CA VAL A 57 26.45 5.04 29.43
C VAL A 57 25.16 5.81 29.14
N ARG A 58 24.77 5.88 27.86
CA ARG A 58 23.52 6.53 27.45
C ARG A 58 22.41 5.51 27.35
N HIS A 59 21.24 5.84 27.88
CA HIS A 59 20.03 5.04 27.81
C HIS A 59 18.90 5.76 27.07
N HIS A 60 18.16 5.01 26.25
CA HIS A 60 16.89 5.47 25.68
C HIS A 60 15.92 4.31 25.50
N ARG A 61 14.72 4.41 26.09
CA ARG A 61 13.64 3.40 26.01
C ARG A 61 14.08 1.98 26.38
N GLY A 62 15.00 1.85 27.34
CA GLY A 62 15.53 0.57 27.81
C GLY A 62 16.63 -0.05 26.94
N LEU A 63 17.17 0.70 25.98
CA LEU A 63 18.39 0.35 25.25
C LEU A 63 19.54 1.23 25.70
N ASP A 64 20.76 0.70 25.69
CA ASP A 64 22.00 1.38 26.03
C ASP A 64 23.00 1.43 24.87
N ASP A 65 23.90 2.41 24.89
CA ASP A 65 24.93 2.62 23.87
C ASP A 65 26.16 1.71 24.00
N GLU A 66 26.19 0.82 25.01
CA GLU A 66 27.18 -0.26 25.06
C GLU A 66 26.75 -1.44 24.19
N SER A 67 25.45 -1.74 24.18
CA SER A 67 24.87 -2.88 23.47
C SER A 67 24.49 -2.55 22.03
N TRP A 68 24.16 -1.29 21.75
CA TRP A 68 23.59 -0.86 20.47
C TRP A 68 24.16 0.46 19.99
N ASP A 69 24.23 0.64 18.67
CA ASP A 69 24.34 1.98 18.10
C ASP A 69 22.96 2.66 18.21
N LEU A 70 22.75 3.41 19.30
CA LEU A 70 21.45 4.07 19.54
C LEU A 70 21.10 5.08 18.44
N HIS A 71 22.09 5.69 17.80
CA HIS A 71 21.84 6.63 16.71
C HIS A 71 21.27 5.90 15.50
N ASP A 72 21.91 4.80 15.08
CA ASP A 72 21.41 3.95 13.99
C ASP A 72 20.01 3.39 14.32
N VAL A 73 19.81 2.88 15.54
CA VAL A 73 18.54 2.29 15.97
C VAL A 73 17.39 3.29 15.90
N PHE A 74 17.55 4.48 16.49
CA PHE A 74 16.46 5.43 16.64
C PHE A 74 16.31 6.42 15.49
N GLU A 75 17.37 6.72 14.74
CA GLU A 75 17.32 7.65 13.60
C GLU A 75 17.21 6.96 12.23
N ASP A 76 17.55 5.67 12.12
CA ASP A 76 17.46 4.93 10.86
C ASP A 76 16.58 3.66 10.96
N TYR A 77 16.96 2.67 11.77
CA TYR A 77 16.31 1.35 11.79
C TYR A 77 14.81 1.42 12.16
N PHE A 78 14.46 1.99 13.32
CA PHE A 78 13.07 2.10 13.74
C PHE A 78 12.23 3.00 12.81
N PRO A 79 12.70 4.19 12.41
CA PRO A 79 12.03 5.00 11.39
C PRO A 79 11.74 4.23 10.09
N ASN A 80 12.74 3.51 9.56
CA ASN A 80 12.57 2.73 8.34
C ASN A 80 11.57 1.59 8.53
N LEU A 81 11.65 0.87 9.66
CA LEU A 81 10.74 -0.23 10.01
C LEU A 81 9.28 0.23 10.11
N GLN A 82 9.03 1.38 10.75
CA GLN A 82 7.68 1.95 10.87
C GLN A 82 7.11 2.33 9.50
N ARG A 83 7.89 3.02 8.65
CA ARG A 83 7.46 3.38 7.28
C ARG A 83 7.25 2.15 6.40
N ALA A 84 8.13 1.17 6.48
CA ALA A 84 8.00 -0.10 5.76
C ALA A 84 6.69 -0.82 6.12
N SER A 85 6.37 -0.87 7.42
CA SER A 85 5.14 -1.46 7.94
C SER A 85 3.89 -0.74 7.42
N ALA A 86 3.94 0.60 7.33
CA ALA A 86 2.86 1.37 6.73
C ALA A 86 2.67 1.00 5.24
N VAL A 87 3.74 0.93 4.44
CA VAL A 87 3.65 0.55 3.01
C VAL A 87 3.05 -0.85 2.83
N ILE A 88 3.46 -1.82 3.64
CA ILE A 88 2.91 -3.18 3.60
C ILE A 88 1.40 -3.16 3.89
N THR A 89 0.98 -2.39 4.89
CA THR A 89 -0.43 -2.21 5.28
C THR A 89 -1.24 -1.55 4.17
N LEU A 90 -0.72 -0.47 3.57
CA LEU A 90 -1.35 0.22 2.44
C LEU A 90 -1.58 -0.73 1.26
N PHE A 91 -0.59 -1.56 0.92
CA PHE A 91 -0.72 -2.53 -0.17
C PHE A 91 -1.74 -3.63 0.15
N ALA A 92 -1.76 -4.12 1.39
CA ALA A 92 -2.75 -5.12 1.82
C ALA A 92 -4.19 -4.57 1.73
N PHE A 93 -4.38 -3.28 2.08
CA PHE A 93 -5.64 -2.59 1.87
C PHE A 93 -6.02 -2.54 0.38
N PHE A 94 -5.10 -2.11 -0.48
CA PHE A 94 -5.32 -2.02 -1.92
C PHE A 94 -5.74 -3.37 -2.53
N GLU A 95 -5.06 -4.44 -2.16
CA GLU A 95 -5.38 -5.81 -2.60
C GLU A 95 -6.79 -6.23 -2.17
N ARG A 96 -7.16 -5.93 -0.92
CA ARG A 96 -8.50 -6.20 -0.39
C ARG A 96 -9.58 -5.43 -1.14
N GLU A 97 -9.38 -4.15 -1.41
CA GLU A 97 -10.37 -3.35 -2.14
C GLU A 97 -10.58 -3.84 -3.58
N LEU A 98 -9.53 -4.34 -4.24
CA LEU A 98 -9.67 -4.99 -5.55
C LEU A 98 -10.48 -6.30 -5.44
N GLU A 99 -10.20 -7.14 -4.44
CA GLU A 99 -10.97 -8.38 -4.21
C GLU A 99 -12.46 -8.06 -3.91
N ASP A 100 -12.71 -7.08 -3.05
CA ASP A 100 -14.06 -6.62 -2.72
C ASP A 100 -14.81 -6.08 -3.95
N LEU A 101 -14.13 -5.34 -4.83
CA LEU A 101 -14.69 -4.88 -6.09
C LEU A 101 -15.09 -6.07 -6.98
N CYS A 102 -14.23 -7.07 -7.12
CA CYS A 102 -14.55 -8.29 -7.87
C CYS A 102 -15.79 -9.00 -7.29
N ASN A 103 -15.85 -9.16 -5.97
CA ASN A 103 -16.98 -9.78 -5.29
C ASN A 103 -18.29 -8.96 -5.46
N LEU A 104 -18.20 -7.63 -5.44
CA LEU A 104 -19.33 -6.74 -5.69
C LEU A 104 -19.86 -6.91 -7.12
N ILE A 105 -18.97 -6.94 -8.12
CA ILE A 105 -19.34 -7.16 -9.52
C ILE A 105 -19.97 -8.54 -9.69
N GLN A 106 -19.37 -9.59 -9.11
CA GLN A 106 -19.92 -10.94 -9.13
C GLN A 106 -21.35 -10.96 -8.61
N SER A 107 -21.59 -10.34 -7.45
CA SER A 107 -22.91 -10.28 -6.82
C SER A 107 -23.95 -9.54 -7.67
N ILE A 108 -23.54 -8.45 -8.34
CA ILE A 108 -24.45 -7.63 -9.15
C ILE A 108 -24.78 -8.30 -10.48
N GLU A 109 -23.81 -8.94 -11.12
CA GLU A 109 -23.98 -9.58 -12.43
C GLU A 109 -24.46 -11.03 -12.32
N GLY A 110 -24.39 -11.64 -11.13
CA GLY A 110 -24.73 -13.05 -10.93
C GLY A 110 -23.74 -14.01 -11.59
N TYR A 111 -22.46 -13.63 -11.69
CA TYR A 111 -21.44 -14.52 -12.26
C TYR A 111 -21.22 -15.75 -11.39
N GLY A 112 -21.30 -16.94 -12.00
CA GLY A 112 -21.08 -18.22 -11.31
C GLY A 112 -19.63 -18.47 -10.87
N MET A 113 -18.66 -17.79 -11.50
CA MET A 113 -17.24 -17.87 -11.17
C MET A 113 -16.86 -16.80 -10.14
N ASN A 114 -16.19 -17.22 -9.06
CA ASN A 114 -15.64 -16.32 -8.03
C ASN A 114 -14.22 -15.88 -8.38
N VAL A 115 -13.79 -14.72 -7.86
CA VAL A 115 -12.41 -14.21 -8.04
C VAL A 115 -11.36 -15.20 -7.54
N ARG A 116 -11.67 -16.03 -6.54
CA ARG A 116 -10.79 -17.06 -5.98
C ARG A 116 -10.64 -18.27 -6.89
N ASP A 117 -11.53 -18.46 -7.85
CA ASP A 117 -11.45 -19.53 -8.85
C ASP A 117 -10.46 -19.19 -9.98
N VAL A 118 -10.03 -17.92 -10.07
CA VAL A 118 -9.06 -17.45 -11.07
C VAL A 118 -7.64 -17.77 -10.63
N HIS A 119 -6.86 -18.38 -11.54
CA HIS A 119 -5.44 -18.63 -11.31
C HIS A 119 -4.65 -17.33 -11.12
N GLY A 120 -3.78 -17.31 -10.10
CA GLY A 120 -2.92 -16.18 -9.77
C GLY A 120 -2.97 -15.82 -8.29
N SER A 121 -2.19 -14.81 -7.89
CA SER A 121 -2.12 -14.33 -6.51
C SER A 121 -2.28 -12.81 -6.43
N GLY A 122 -2.86 -12.38 -5.30
CA GLY A 122 -3.15 -10.99 -4.99
C GLY A 122 -3.74 -10.18 -6.13
N ILE A 123 -3.14 -9.01 -6.40
CA ILE A 123 -3.66 -8.06 -7.38
C ILE A 123 -3.76 -8.64 -8.80
N GLU A 124 -2.90 -9.60 -9.17
CA GLU A 124 -2.93 -10.21 -10.50
C GLU A 124 -4.20 -11.05 -10.70
N ARG A 125 -4.64 -11.75 -9.65
CA ARG A 125 -5.87 -12.54 -9.67
C ARG A 125 -7.09 -11.66 -9.84
N ALA A 126 -7.18 -10.59 -9.06
CA ALA A 126 -8.29 -9.64 -9.14
C ALA A 126 -8.36 -8.96 -10.52
N VAL A 127 -7.22 -8.49 -11.02
CA VAL A 127 -7.14 -7.86 -12.34
C VAL A 127 -7.50 -8.84 -13.47
N THR A 128 -7.03 -10.08 -13.40
CA THR A 128 -7.39 -11.12 -14.38
C THR A 128 -8.90 -11.42 -14.35
N TYR A 129 -9.52 -11.46 -13.16
CA TYR A 129 -10.96 -11.62 -13.04
C TYR A 129 -11.73 -10.48 -13.71
N LEU A 130 -11.34 -9.23 -13.43
CA LEU A 130 -11.97 -8.03 -14.02
C LEU A 130 -11.89 -8.06 -15.56
N GLU A 131 -10.75 -8.43 -16.14
CA GLU A 131 -10.58 -8.49 -17.59
C GLU A 131 -11.35 -9.66 -18.23
N LYS A 132 -11.12 -10.88 -17.71
CA LYS A 132 -11.55 -12.11 -18.38
C LYS A 132 -12.98 -12.49 -18.08
N VAL A 133 -13.47 -12.18 -16.89
CA VAL A 133 -14.83 -12.53 -16.45
C VAL A 133 -15.76 -11.32 -16.60
N CYS A 134 -15.32 -10.14 -16.18
CA CYS A 134 -16.19 -8.97 -16.17
C CYS A 134 -16.12 -8.13 -17.46
N GLY A 135 -15.11 -8.36 -18.32
CA GLY A 135 -14.91 -7.58 -19.55
C GLY A 135 -14.52 -6.13 -19.30
N ILE A 136 -13.88 -5.84 -18.17
CA ILE A 136 -13.43 -4.51 -17.76
C ILE A 136 -11.97 -4.35 -18.17
N ASP A 137 -11.66 -3.27 -18.90
CA ASP A 137 -10.25 -2.91 -19.15
C ASP A 137 -9.61 -2.46 -17.85
N THR A 138 -8.52 -3.12 -17.48
CA THR A 138 -7.75 -2.84 -16.26
C THR A 138 -6.48 -2.04 -16.52
N TYR A 139 -6.27 -1.61 -17.76
CA TYR A 139 -5.16 -0.75 -18.13
C TYR A 139 -3.79 -1.37 -17.79
N ARG A 140 -3.60 -2.69 -18.00
CA ARG A 140 -2.32 -3.39 -17.76
C ARG A 140 -1.12 -2.79 -18.50
N GLY A 141 -1.33 -2.06 -19.59
CA GLY A 141 -0.28 -1.37 -20.33
C GLY A 141 -0.03 0.08 -19.91
N SER A 142 -0.76 0.58 -18.91
CA SER A 142 -0.70 1.99 -18.49
C SER A 142 0.42 2.29 -17.51
N LYS A 143 0.71 3.58 -17.35
CA LYS A 143 1.64 4.08 -16.33
C LYS A 143 1.10 3.78 -14.92
N GLU A 144 -0.20 3.93 -14.71
CA GLU A 144 -0.85 3.69 -13.42
C GLU A 144 -0.66 2.24 -12.96
N TRP A 145 -0.83 1.27 -13.85
CA TRP A 145 -0.56 -0.13 -13.53
C TRP A 145 0.93 -0.41 -13.31
N ALA A 146 1.82 0.19 -14.12
CA ALA A 146 3.25 0.06 -13.94
C ALA A 146 3.72 0.58 -12.57
N GLU A 147 3.16 1.69 -12.09
CA GLU A 147 3.39 2.22 -10.75
C GLU A 147 2.93 1.23 -9.66
N VAL A 148 1.73 0.67 -9.78
CA VAL A 148 1.22 -0.36 -8.85
C VAL A 148 2.16 -1.59 -8.81
N LYS A 149 2.67 -2.02 -9.96
CA LYS A 149 3.61 -3.13 -10.07
C LYS A 149 4.97 -2.81 -9.45
N ALA A 150 5.48 -1.59 -9.60
CA ALA A 150 6.69 -1.14 -8.93
C ALA A 150 6.50 -1.15 -7.41
N ILE A 151 5.39 -0.62 -6.91
CA ILE A 151 5.05 -0.65 -5.48
C ILE A 151 4.92 -2.11 -4.97
N GLN A 152 4.36 -3.02 -5.77
CA GLN A 152 4.28 -4.44 -5.40
C GLN A 152 5.66 -5.05 -5.18
N LEU A 153 6.64 -4.75 -6.05
CA LEU A 153 8.02 -5.22 -5.90
C LEU A 153 8.64 -4.68 -4.62
N VAL A 154 8.53 -3.36 -4.41
CA VAL A 154 9.04 -2.67 -3.21
C VAL A 154 8.43 -3.27 -1.94
N ARG A 155 7.10 -3.43 -1.88
CA ARG A 155 6.40 -4.07 -0.76
C ARG A 155 6.88 -5.50 -0.53
N GLY A 156 7.11 -6.26 -1.60
CA GLY A 156 7.67 -7.61 -1.52
C GLY A 156 9.01 -7.60 -0.78
N THR A 157 9.93 -6.73 -1.19
CA THR A 157 11.23 -6.56 -0.54
C THR A 157 11.11 -6.13 0.92
N LEU A 158 10.25 -5.15 1.23
CA LEU A 158 10.02 -4.69 2.60
C LEU A 158 9.51 -5.82 3.51
N ALA A 159 8.61 -6.67 3.01
CA ALA A 159 8.08 -7.81 3.76
C ALA A 159 9.14 -8.88 4.07
N HIS A 160 10.26 -8.89 3.34
CA HIS A 160 11.40 -9.77 3.55
C HIS A 160 12.57 -9.07 4.27
N GLY A 161 12.30 -7.98 5.00
CA GLY A 161 13.31 -7.26 5.77
C GLY A 161 14.14 -6.27 4.96
N GLY A 162 13.67 -5.84 3.79
CA GLY A 162 14.26 -4.74 3.03
C GLY A 162 15.52 -5.10 2.22
N ARG A 163 16.13 -6.27 2.45
CA ARG A 163 17.36 -6.69 1.76
C ARG A 163 17.05 -7.41 0.44
N ALA A 164 17.82 -7.09 -0.61
CA ALA A 164 17.71 -7.73 -1.91
C ALA A 164 19.04 -7.68 -2.68
N ASP A 165 19.32 -8.71 -3.48
CA ASP A 165 20.39 -8.65 -4.49
C ASP A 165 19.93 -7.83 -5.70
N LEU A 166 20.35 -6.56 -5.78
CA LEU A 166 19.94 -5.66 -6.84
C LEU A 166 20.50 -6.04 -8.22
N GLU A 167 21.57 -6.84 -8.31
CA GLU A 167 22.08 -7.36 -9.58
C GLU A 167 21.11 -8.40 -10.15
N GLN A 168 20.52 -9.24 -9.29
CA GLN A 168 19.53 -10.25 -9.67
C GLN A 168 18.11 -9.66 -9.81
N HIS A 169 17.82 -8.55 -9.14
CA HIS A 169 16.50 -7.92 -9.11
C HIS A 169 16.44 -6.59 -9.86
N LYS A 170 16.81 -6.57 -11.14
CA LYS A 170 16.84 -5.36 -11.98
C LYS A 170 15.56 -4.52 -11.92
N LYS A 171 14.37 -5.14 -11.93
CA LYS A 171 13.09 -4.40 -11.85
C LYS A 171 12.90 -3.65 -10.53
N LEU A 172 13.40 -4.21 -9.42
CA LEU A 172 13.39 -3.55 -8.13
C LEU A 172 14.37 -2.36 -8.15
N LYS A 173 15.58 -2.58 -8.69
CA LYS A 173 16.57 -1.52 -8.87
C LYS A 173 16.00 -0.37 -9.70
N ASP A 174 15.39 -0.66 -10.85
CA ASP A 174 14.76 0.34 -11.72
C ASP A 174 13.64 1.10 -10.97
N ALA A 175 12.88 0.44 -10.10
CA ALA A 175 11.84 1.06 -9.28
C ALA A 175 12.41 1.97 -8.17
N ILE A 176 13.55 1.60 -7.58
CA ILE A 176 14.26 2.41 -6.59
C ILE A 176 14.86 3.64 -7.29
N ASP A 177 15.59 3.45 -8.38
CA ASP A 177 16.26 4.52 -9.13
C ASP A 177 15.28 5.56 -9.69
N ALA A 178 14.05 5.14 -10.01
CA ALA A 178 13.00 6.02 -10.53
C ALA A 178 12.22 6.78 -9.44
N SER A 179 12.48 6.50 -8.15
CA SER A 179 11.74 7.07 -7.03
C SER A 179 12.61 8.02 -6.22
N GLU A 180 12.14 9.24 -6.00
CA GLU A 180 12.80 10.20 -5.09
C GLU A 180 12.59 9.85 -3.60
N HIS A 181 11.71 8.90 -3.31
CA HIS A 181 11.34 8.53 -1.94
C HIS A 181 11.92 7.19 -1.48
N LEU A 182 12.74 6.54 -2.32
CA LEU A 182 13.38 5.27 -2.01
C LEU A 182 14.88 5.40 -2.20
N SER A 183 15.64 4.68 -1.37
CA SER A 183 17.06 4.51 -1.58
C SER A 183 17.49 3.12 -1.12
N TYR A 184 18.70 2.70 -1.49
CA TYR A 184 19.24 1.41 -1.13
C TYR A 184 20.70 1.56 -0.73
N SER A 185 21.05 1.06 0.46
CA SER A 185 22.43 0.89 0.90
C SER A 185 22.68 -0.61 1.13
N ASP A 186 22.43 -1.08 2.34
CA ASP A 186 22.43 -2.51 2.72
C ASP A 186 21.01 -3.08 2.71
N GLU A 187 20.03 -2.21 2.88
CA GLU A 187 18.61 -2.50 2.81
C GLU A 187 17.87 -1.34 2.14
N LEU A 188 16.64 -1.63 1.71
CA LEU A 188 15.72 -0.64 1.18
C LEU A 188 15.30 0.35 2.26
N LYS A 189 15.57 1.64 2.01
CA LYS A 189 15.20 2.75 2.87
C LYS A 189 13.99 3.51 2.30
N VAL A 190 13.05 3.80 3.18
CA VAL A 190 11.77 4.47 2.84
C VAL A 190 11.76 5.89 3.40
N ALA A 191 11.60 6.88 2.52
CA ALA A 191 11.45 8.27 2.92
C ALA A 191 10.03 8.56 3.46
N PRO A 192 9.84 9.62 4.27
CA PRO A 192 8.54 9.96 4.87
C PRO A 192 7.39 10.04 3.85
N ASP A 193 7.64 10.62 2.69
CA ASP A 193 6.59 10.89 1.69
C ASP A 193 6.20 9.67 0.85
N TYR A 194 6.93 8.54 0.94
CA TYR A 194 6.68 7.38 0.08
C TYR A 194 5.29 6.77 0.32
N ALA A 195 4.82 6.70 1.57
CA ALA A 195 3.48 6.22 1.88
C ALA A 195 2.42 7.08 1.18
N GLY A 196 2.66 8.39 1.12
CA GLY A 196 1.80 9.32 0.41
C GLY A 196 1.80 9.13 -1.11
N TYR A 197 2.97 8.86 -1.69
CA TYR A 197 3.12 8.47 -3.08
C TYR A 197 2.34 7.18 -3.39
N VAL A 198 2.44 6.16 -2.54
CA VAL A 198 1.73 4.87 -2.69
C VAL A 198 0.21 5.07 -2.71
N ILE A 199 -0.34 5.82 -1.75
CA ILE A 199 -1.78 6.12 -1.70
C ILE A 199 -2.24 6.86 -2.97
N ALA A 200 -1.43 7.79 -3.46
CA ALA A 200 -1.74 8.54 -4.67
C ALA A 200 -1.76 7.63 -5.91
N ALA A 201 -0.80 6.71 -6.03
CA ALA A 201 -0.75 5.72 -7.11
C ALA A 201 -1.98 4.80 -7.10
N PHE A 202 -2.37 4.28 -5.92
CA PHE A 202 -3.59 3.49 -5.78
C PHE A 202 -4.85 4.26 -6.13
N SER A 203 -4.95 5.53 -5.72
CA SER A 203 -6.08 6.39 -6.04
C SER A 203 -6.19 6.63 -7.54
N ARG A 204 -5.07 6.92 -8.22
CA ARG A 204 -5.02 7.04 -9.68
C ARG A 204 -5.49 5.76 -10.38
N TYR A 205 -5.01 4.60 -9.92
CA TYR A 205 -5.39 3.32 -10.49
C TYR A 205 -6.88 3.01 -10.28
N PHE A 206 -7.42 3.25 -9.08
CA PHE A 206 -8.85 3.11 -8.83
C PHE A 206 -9.70 4.06 -9.66
N ALA A 207 -9.23 5.28 -9.94
CA ALA A 207 -9.93 6.24 -10.79
C ALA A 207 -10.03 5.75 -12.25
N VAL A 208 -8.97 5.18 -12.81
CA VAL A 208 -9.02 4.62 -14.18
C VAL A 208 -9.88 3.35 -14.24
N LEU A 209 -9.82 2.48 -13.23
CA LEU A 209 -10.73 1.34 -13.13
C LEU A 209 -12.20 1.76 -13.05
N HIS A 210 -12.51 2.77 -12.23
CA HIS A 210 -13.87 3.31 -12.11
C HIS A 210 -14.39 3.85 -13.44
N ARG A 211 -13.53 4.47 -14.25
CA ARG A 211 -13.90 4.93 -15.60
C ARG A 211 -14.27 3.75 -16.51
N SER A 212 -13.44 2.70 -16.54
CA SER A 212 -13.70 1.49 -17.32
C SER A 212 -15.00 0.79 -16.88
N ILE A 213 -15.24 0.69 -15.57
CA ILE A 213 -16.50 0.17 -15.02
C ILE A 213 -17.69 1.03 -15.48
N LYS A 214 -17.59 2.36 -15.44
CA LYS A 214 -18.64 3.25 -15.96
C LYS A 214 -18.95 2.97 -17.42
N GLU A 215 -17.94 2.88 -18.27
CA GLU A 215 -18.11 2.67 -19.71
C GLU A 215 -18.82 1.34 -20.01
N VAL A 216 -18.35 0.24 -19.40
CA VAL A 216 -18.94 -1.09 -19.58
C VAL A 216 -20.41 -1.10 -19.14
N TYR A 217 -20.72 -0.51 -17.98
CA TYR A 217 -22.06 -0.59 -17.41
C TYR A 217 -23.03 0.40 -18.03
N GLN A 218 -22.57 1.55 -18.51
CA GLN A 218 -23.37 2.46 -19.34
C GLN A 218 -23.73 1.80 -20.67
N ALA A 219 -22.77 1.13 -21.32
CA ALA A 219 -23.03 0.37 -22.55
C ALA A 219 -24.06 -0.76 -22.31
N LYS A 220 -23.93 -1.51 -21.21
CA LYS A 220 -24.92 -2.54 -20.82
C LYS A 220 -26.32 -1.96 -20.59
N LEU A 221 -26.43 -0.80 -19.95
CA LEU A 221 -27.72 -0.13 -19.74
C LEU A 221 -28.34 0.36 -21.05
N ALA A 222 -27.53 0.92 -21.96
CA ALA A 222 -27.98 1.38 -23.27
C ALA A 222 -28.45 0.23 -24.17
N ALA A 223 -27.85 -0.95 -24.04
CA ALA A 223 -28.19 -2.14 -24.82
C ALA A 223 -29.43 -2.91 -24.31
N ARG A 224 -29.97 -2.58 -23.12
CA ARG A 224 -31.19 -3.24 -22.60
C ARG A 224 -32.39 -2.88 -23.47
N PRO A 225 -33.17 -3.86 -23.97
CA PRO A 225 -34.36 -3.57 -24.75
C PRO A 225 -35.34 -2.75 -23.90
N LYS A 226 -35.80 -1.61 -24.45
CA LYS A 226 -36.90 -0.85 -23.86
C LYS A 226 -38.09 -1.79 -23.77
N ARG A 227 -38.55 -2.11 -22.56
CA ARG A 227 -39.80 -2.87 -22.38
C ARG A 227 -40.90 -2.15 -23.18
N PRO A 228 -41.68 -2.84 -24.02
CA PRO A 228 -42.84 -2.21 -24.63
C PRO A 228 -43.72 -1.68 -23.51
N LEU A 229 -44.17 -0.43 -23.60
CA LEU A 229 -45.33 0.00 -22.84
C LEU A 229 -46.45 -0.94 -23.25
N VAL A 230 -46.84 -1.87 -22.37
CA VAL A 230 -48.10 -2.59 -22.55
C VAL A 230 -49.16 -1.51 -22.40
N ALA A 231 -49.63 -1.03 -23.55
CA ALA A 231 -50.82 -0.21 -23.62
C ALA A 231 -51.95 -1.06 -23.03
N ALA A 232 -52.35 -0.71 -21.80
CA ALA A 232 -53.63 -1.11 -21.25
C ALA A 232 -54.72 -0.42 -22.10
N LEU A 233 -54.91 -0.94 -23.31
CA LEU A 233 -56.08 -0.64 -24.11
C LEU A 233 -57.23 -1.39 -23.47
N GLY A 234 -58.12 -0.60 -22.86
CA GLY A 234 -59.38 -1.07 -22.35
C GLY A 234 -60.13 -1.88 -23.40
N LYS A 235 -60.86 -2.86 -22.91
CA LYS A 235 -62.03 -3.36 -23.64
C LYS A 235 -63.27 -2.94 -22.83
N PRO A 236 -64.31 -2.49 -23.54
CA PRO A 236 -65.55 -1.95 -22.96
C PRO A 236 -66.33 -3.00 -22.17
#